data_AF-A0A820VEB7-F1
#
_entry.id   AF-A0A820VEB7-F1
#
_cell.length_a   1.000
_cell.length_b   1.000
_cell.length_c   1.000
_cell.angle_alpha   90.00
_cell.angle_beta   90.00
_cell.angle_gamma   90.00
#
_symmetry.space_group_name_H-M   'P 1'
#
loop_
_entity.id
_entity.type
_entity.pdbx_description
1 polymer ?
#
loop_
_entity_poly.entity_id
_entity_poly.type
_entity_poly.pdbx_seq_one_letter_code
_entity_poly.pdbx_strand_id
1 'polypeptide(L)'
;NRHFEMVLLEKFTDNEPPPAIALCTASPADPPSKSQFRQDYLRFWPTGDAARYLKQGDKIGWGIIFPQDEDSLIGENKEQLIICYLSVNRAVGYVRVLYQPVGGFYPVVIAPPNINLIQMDFSATQILTEDFTTEQINAIVADARLQIEAEEQFLNSKI
;
A
#
# COMPACT_ATOMS: atom_id res chain seq x y z
N ASN A 1 -12.83 8.09 -3.70
CA ASN A 1 -11.57 7.96 -4.46
C ASN A 1 -10.57 7.21 -3.59
N ARG A 2 -9.97 6.10 -4.03
CA ARG A 2 -9.20 5.15 -3.18
C ARG A 2 -7.76 4.94 -3.63
N HIS A 3 -7.29 5.81 -4.51
CA HIS A 3 -5.95 5.85 -5.06
C HIS A 3 -5.48 7.30 -5.02
N PHE A 4 -4.23 7.51 -4.63
CA PHE A 4 -3.64 8.83 -4.55
C PHE A 4 -2.24 8.79 -5.14
N GLU A 5 -1.93 9.82 -5.91
CA GLU A 5 -0.66 9.93 -6.61
C GLU A 5 0.07 11.21 -6.20
N MET A 6 1.38 11.15 -6.28
CA MET A 6 2.28 12.28 -6.19
C MET A 6 3.11 12.34 -7.48
N VAL A 7 3.38 13.55 -7.96
CA VAL A 7 4.25 13.79 -9.12
C VAL A 7 5.68 14.05 -8.65
N LEU A 8 6.65 13.38 -9.27
CA LEU A 8 8.08 13.64 -9.06
C LEU A 8 8.50 14.90 -9.80
N LEU A 9 8.46 16.06 -9.13
CA LEU A 9 8.64 17.36 -9.78
C LEU A 9 10.09 17.68 -10.16
N GLU A 10 11.05 17.17 -9.40
CA GLU A 10 12.46 17.50 -9.52
C GLU A 10 13.29 16.27 -9.94
N LYS A 11 14.48 16.51 -10.51
CA LYS A 11 15.46 15.43 -10.69
C LYS A 11 16.01 15.05 -9.32
N PHE A 12 16.24 13.76 -9.13
CA PHE A 12 16.75 13.23 -7.87
C PHE A 12 17.93 12.29 -8.12
N THR A 13 18.74 12.09 -7.10
CA THR A 13 19.87 11.17 -7.08
C THR A 13 19.83 10.35 -5.78
N ASP A 14 20.71 9.36 -5.64
CA ASP A 14 20.79 8.60 -4.38
C ASP A 14 21.16 9.49 -3.17
N ASN A 15 21.88 10.59 -3.39
CA ASN A 15 22.25 11.55 -2.33
C ASN A 15 21.20 12.65 -2.12
N GLU A 16 20.34 12.88 -3.12
CA GLU A 16 19.27 13.87 -3.10
C GLU A 16 17.98 13.15 -3.49
N PRO A 17 17.42 12.33 -2.57
CA PRO A 17 16.33 11.45 -2.92
C PRO A 17 15.04 12.25 -3.15
N PRO A 18 14.12 11.71 -3.96
CA PRO A 18 12.80 12.31 -4.13
C PRO A 18 11.95 12.12 -2.86
N PRO A 19 10.77 12.75 -2.77
CA PRO A 19 9.81 12.44 -1.72
C PRO A 19 9.36 10.98 -1.72
N ALA A 20 9.05 10.48 -0.53
CA ALA A 20 8.48 9.15 -0.35
C ALA A 20 6.95 9.22 -0.23
N ILE A 21 6.27 8.15 -0.66
CA ILE A 21 4.83 8.00 -0.54
C ILE A 21 4.49 6.79 0.33
N ALA A 22 3.53 6.94 1.23
CA ALA A 22 3.21 5.94 2.22
C ALA A 22 1.71 5.85 2.52
N LEU A 23 1.31 4.71 3.08
CA LEU A 23 0.05 4.48 3.80
C LEU A 23 0.38 4.34 5.28
N CYS A 24 -0.37 5.00 6.14
CA CYS A 24 -0.19 4.93 7.60
C CYS A 24 -1.54 4.90 8.32
N THR A 25 -1.67 4.14 9.41
CA THR A 25 -2.80 4.30 10.32
C THR A 25 -2.57 5.42 11.32
N ALA A 26 -3.63 6.11 11.72
CA ALA A 26 -3.62 7.06 12.83
C ALA A 26 -3.67 6.38 14.20
N SER A 27 -3.83 5.05 14.24
CA SER A 27 -3.97 4.26 15.47
C SER A 27 -3.09 3.01 15.39
N PRO A 28 -1.75 3.17 15.43
CA PRO A 28 -0.83 2.05 15.35
C PRO A 28 -0.99 1.12 16.55
N ALA A 29 -0.74 -0.18 16.34
CA ALA A 29 -0.79 -1.17 17.38
C ALA A 29 0.37 -0.97 18.38
N ASP A 30 0.07 -1.07 19.67
CA ASP A 30 1.06 -1.05 20.75
C ASP A 30 0.85 -2.24 21.70
N PRO A 31 1.77 -3.22 21.74
CA PRO A 31 2.99 -3.31 20.94
C PRO A 31 2.71 -3.54 19.45
N PRO A 32 3.66 -3.22 18.55
CA PRO A 32 3.51 -3.50 17.12
C PRO A 32 3.22 -4.98 16.87
N SER A 33 2.33 -5.24 15.92
CA SER A 33 1.99 -6.60 15.51
C SER A 33 3.22 -7.34 14.98
N LYS A 34 3.32 -8.64 15.29
CA LYS A 34 4.33 -9.55 14.73
C LYS A 34 3.90 -10.16 13.39
N SER A 35 2.63 -9.99 13.02
CA SER A 35 2.05 -10.54 11.80
C SER A 35 2.44 -9.69 10.59
N GLN A 36 2.89 -10.32 9.50
CA GLN A 36 3.23 -9.58 8.28
C GLN A 36 2.00 -8.99 7.58
N PHE A 37 0.81 -9.51 7.91
CA PHE A 37 -0.48 -9.07 7.39
C PHE A 37 -1.11 -7.94 8.21
N ARG A 38 -0.58 -7.64 9.40
CA ARG A 38 -1.05 -6.54 10.26
C ARG A 38 0.06 -5.50 10.36
N GLN A 39 0.09 -4.60 9.38
CA GLN A 39 1.06 -3.52 9.30
C GLN A 39 0.37 -2.18 9.47
N ASP A 40 0.99 -1.30 10.25
CA ASP A 40 0.48 0.05 10.48
C ASP A 40 1.03 1.08 9.49
N TYR A 41 2.05 0.68 8.71
CA TYR A 41 2.81 1.58 7.87
C TYR A 41 3.39 0.86 6.64
N LEU A 42 3.04 1.35 5.45
CA LEU A 42 3.61 0.93 4.17
C LEU A 42 4.28 2.13 3.51
N ARG A 43 5.56 2.01 3.16
CA ARG A 43 6.32 3.10 2.52
C ARG A 43 6.95 2.63 1.23
N PHE A 44 6.84 3.47 0.21
CA PHE A 44 7.68 3.43 -0.97
C PHE A 44 8.52 4.69 -1.04
N TRP A 45 9.83 4.53 -0.98
CA TRP A 45 10.81 5.60 -1.20
C TRP A 45 11.64 5.24 -2.42
N PRO A 46 11.59 6.02 -3.51
CA PRO A 46 12.33 5.67 -4.71
C PRO A 46 13.82 6.00 -4.59
N THR A 47 14.53 5.13 -3.88
CA THR A 47 15.98 5.16 -3.64
C THR A 47 16.62 3.85 -4.10
N GLY A 48 17.93 3.85 -4.40
CA GLY A 48 18.64 2.64 -4.81
C GLY A 48 18.17 2.16 -6.19
N ASP A 49 17.94 0.85 -6.35
CA ASP A 49 17.54 0.31 -7.66
C ASP A 49 16.20 0.89 -8.15
N ALA A 50 15.25 1.17 -7.26
CA ALA A 50 13.97 1.78 -7.63
C ALA A 50 14.12 3.18 -8.24
N ALA A 51 15.13 3.95 -7.79
CA ALA A 51 15.40 5.29 -8.33
C ALA A 51 15.78 5.25 -9.82
N ARG A 52 16.40 4.15 -10.29
CA ARG A 52 16.86 4.00 -11.67
C ARG A 52 15.72 3.86 -12.68
N TYR A 53 14.55 3.45 -12.22
CA TYR A 53 13.37 3.22 -13.07
C TYR A 53 12.39 4.40 -13.06
N LEU A 54 12.71 5.45 -12.31
CA LEU A 54 11.86 6.62 -12.13
C LEU A 54 12.58 7.87 -12.61
N LYS A 55 11.82 8.81 -13.12
CA LYS A 55 12.33 10.10 -13.60
C LYS A 55 11.42 11.24 -13.20
N GLN A 56 11.96 12.45 -13.33
CA GLN A 56 11.17 13.68 -13.22
C GLN A 56 9.93 13.61 -14.14
N GLY A 57 8.78 13.97 -13.58
CA GLY A 57 7.47 13.94 -14.22
C GLY A 57 6.68 12.65 -13.97
N ASP A 58 7.31 11.57 -13.48
CA ASP A 58 6.58 10.33 -13.17
C ASP A 58 5.64 10.53 -12.00
N LYS A 59 4.53 9.80 -12.02
CA LYS A 59 3.55 9.74 -10.94
C LYS A 59 3.74 8.46 -10.15
N ILE A 60 3.86 8.56 -8.83
CA ILE A 60 3.88 7.39 -7.95
C ILE A 60 2.67 7.45 -7.02
N GLY A 61 2.04 6.32 -6.76
CA GLY A 61 0.77 6.30 -6.04
C GLY A 61 0.52 5.02 -5.27
N TRP A 62 -0.22 5.13 -4.16
CA TRP A 62 -0.79 3.99 -3.47
C TRP A 62 -2.29 3.95 -3.69
N GLY A 63 -2.83 2.75 -3.85
CA GLY A 63 -4.27 2.53 -3.88
C GLY A 63 -4.69 1.37 -3.00
N ILE A 64 -5.97 1.37 -2.65
CA ILE A 64 -6.59 0.37 -1.78
C ILE A 64 -7.81 -0.20 -2.48
N ILE A 65 -7.82 -1.51 -2.66
CA ILE A 65 -8.97 -2.29 -3.09
C ILE A 65 -9.55 -2.98 -1.85
N PHE A 66 -10.87 -2.91 -1.73
CA PHE A 66 -11.63 -3.65 -0.74
C PHE A 66 -12.27 -4.81 -1.49
N PRO A 67 -11.75 -6.03 -1.36
CA PRO A 67 -12.38 -7.21 -1.96
C PRO A 67 -13.83 -7.30 -1.50
N GLN A 68 -14.74 -7.55 -2.44
CA GLN A 68 -16.11 -7.89 -2.10
C GLN A 68 -16.13 -9.36 -1.65
N ASP A 69 -15.74 -9.58 -0.39
CA ASP A 69 -15.77 -10.91 0.19
C ASP A 69 -17.17 -11.21 0.72
N GLU A 70 -17.66 -12.44 0.62
CA GLU A 70 -18.96 -12.81 1.23
C GLU A 70 -18.94 -12.60 2.75
N ASP A 71 -17.76 -12.72 3.36
CA ASP A 71 -17.49 -12.44 4.78
C ASP A 71 -17.63 -10.95 5.16
N SER A 72 -17.52 -10.03 4.18
CA SER A 72 -17.59 -8.58 4.44
C SER A 72 -19.00 -8.09 4.81
N LEU A 73 -20.01 -8.96 4.70
CA LEU A 73 -21.38 -8.75 5.19
C LEU A 73 -21.57 -9.25 6.64
N ILE A 74 -20.57 -9.90 7.24
CA ILE A 74 -20.70 -10.62 8.52
C ILE A 74 -19.99 -9.85 9.65
N GLY A 75 -20.56 -8.70 10.02
CA GLY A 75 -20.36 -8.04 11.32
C GLY A 75 -19.36 -6.88 11.36
N GLU A 76 -19.75 -5.79 12.05
CA GLU A 76 -19.01 -4.52 12.22
C GLU A 76 -17.65 -4.64 12.96
N ASN A 77 -17.26 -5.84 13.39
CA ASN A 77 -16.09 -6.10 14.24
C ASN A 77 -15.08 -7.11 13.66
N LYS A 78 -15.22 -7.56 12.41
CA LYS A 78 -14.23 -8.44 11.78
C LYS A 78 -13.13 -7.64 11.10
N GLU A 79 -11.88 -8.03 11.32
CA GLU A 79 -10.72 -7.48 10.61
C GLU A 79 -10.89 -7.75 9.11
N GLN A 80 -11.05 -6.69 8.31
CA GLN A 80 -11.28 -6.79 6.87
C GLN A 80 -9.95 -6.93 6.13
N LEU A 81 -9.82 -7.91 5.23
CA LEU A 81 -8.70 -7.96 4.29
C LEU A 81 -8.85 -6.88 3.22
N ILE A 82 -7.76 -6.19 2.92
CA ILE A 82 -7.65 -5.19 1.87
C ILE A 82 -6.42 -5.46 1.03
N ILE A 83 -6.46 -4.99 -0.22
CA ILE A 83 -5.32 -5.05 -1.13
C ILE A 83 -4.76 -3.65 -1.29
N CYS A 84 -3.54 -3.44 -0.83
CA CYS A 84 -2.77 -2.22 -1.06
C CYS A 84 -1.88 -2.43 -2.28
N TYR A 85 -1.90 -1.51 -3.24
CA TYR A 85 -1.07 -1.58 -4.43
C TYR A 85 -0.30 -0.28 -4.66
N LEU A 86 0.94 -0.40 -5.12
CA LEU A 86 1.78 0.72 -5.54
C LEU A 86 1.77 0.79 -7.07
N SER A 87 1.54 1.98 -7.59
CA SER A 87 1.56 2.25 -9.02
C SER A 87 2.61 3.30 -9.39
N VAL A 88 3.22 3.15 -10.56
CA VAL A 88 4.04 4.16 -11.24
C VAL A 88 3.38 4.47 -12.58
N ASN A 89 3.04 5.73 -12.83
CA ASN A 89 2.32 6.17 -14.03
C ASN A 89 1.07 5.30 -14.31
N ARG A 90 0.33 4.98 -13.24
CA ARG A 90 -0.81 4.07 -13.22
C ARG A 90 -0.56 2.60 -13.59
N ALA A 91 0.67 2.19 -13.88
CA ALA A 91 1.04 0.78 -13.97
C ALA A 91 1.31 0.24 -12.56
N VAL A 92 0.67 -0.87 -12.18
CA VAL A 92 0.85 -1.47 -10.86
C VAL A 92 2.09 -2.35 -10.83
N GLY A 93 3.03 -2.01 -9.95
CA GLY A 93 4.31 -2.72 -9.81
C GLY A 93 4.44 -3.54 -8.52
N TYR A 94 3.57 -3.30 -7.54
CA TYR A 94 3.63 -3.98 -6.26
C TYR A 94 2.26 -4.09 -5.62
N VAL A 95 1.98 -5.23 -5.01
CA VAL A 95 0.70 -5.58 -4.38
C VAL A 95 0.96 -6.24 -3.04
N ARG A 96 0.18 -5.87 -2.03
CA ARG A 96 0.15 -6.50 -0.71
C ARG A 96 -1.27 -6.68 -0.23
N VAL A 97 -1.54 -7.83 0.38
CA VAL A 97 -2.78 -8.07 1.13
C VAL A 97 -2.48 -7.83 2.60
N LEU A 98 -3.32 -7.05 3.27
CA LEU A 98 -3.21 -6.74 4.69
C LEU A 98 -4.58 -6.77 5.33
N TYR A 99 -4.62 -6.96 6.65
CA TYR A 99 -5.78 -6.55 7.44
C TYR A 99 -5.83 -5.03 7.50
N GLN A 100 -7.02 -4.48 7.30
CA GLN A 100 -7.26 -3.06 7.49
C GLN A 100 -7.01 -2.72 8.97
N PRO A 101 -6.10 -1.80 9.28
CA PRO A 101 -5.89 -1.36 10.66
C PRO A 101 -7.12 -0.61 11.17
N VAL A 102 -7.28 -0.55 12.49
CA VAL A 102 -8.32 0.26 13.13
C VAL A 102 -8.19 1.72 12.68
N GLY A 103 -9.31 2.31 12.24
CA GLY A 103 -9.32 3.66 11.67
C GLY A 103 -8.91 3.73 10.19
N GLY A 104 -8.37 2.64 9.62
CA GLY A 104 -7.96 2.55 8.23
C GLY A 104 -6.61 3.21 7.91
N PHE A 105 -6.25 3.18 6.63
CA PHE A 105 -5.02 3.79 6.14
C PHE A 105 -5.27 5.19 5.58
N TYR A 106 -4.30 6.06 5.84
CA TYR A 106 -4.25 7.43 5.36
C TYR A 106 -3.04 7.65 4.46
N PRO A 107 -3.17 8.46 3.41
CA PRO A 107 -2.06 8.84 2.54
C PRO A 107 -1.07 9.72 3.29
N VAL A 108 0.21 9.41 3.17
CA VAL A 108 1.30 10.22 3.73
C VAL A 108 2.34 10.47 2.66
N VAL A 109 2.82 11.71 2.58
CA VAL A 109 4.02 12.07 1.81
C VAL A 109 5.10 12.53 2.77
N ILE A 110 6.32 12.03 2.55
CA ILE A 110 7.50 12.39 3.35
C ILE A 110 8.43 13.18 2.45
N ALA A 111 8.56 14.48 2.75
CA ALA A 111 9.49 15.37 2.09
C ALA A 111 10.88 15.28 2.73
N PRO A 112 11.95 14.98 1.97
CA PRO A 112 13.32 15.16 2.40
C PRO A 112 13.64 16.65 2.64
N PRO A 113 14.67 16.98 3.43
CA PRO A 113 14.98 18.37 3.80
C PRO A 113 15.16 19.36 2.63
N ASN A 114 15.55 18.87 1.46
CA ASN A 114 15.81 19.71 0.28
C ASN A 114 14.60 19.86 -0.65
N ILE A 115 13.48 19.21 -0.37
CA ILE A 115 12.27 19.30 -1.18
C ILE A 115 11.28 20.28 -0.55
N ASN A 116 10.98 21.35 -1.28
CA ASN A 116 10.09 22.41 -0.82
C ASN A 116 8.73 22.42 -1.52
N LEU A 117 8.56 21.60 -2.57
CA LEU A 117 7.35 21.54 -3.36
C LEU A 117 6.96 20.08 -3.62
N ILE A 118 5.71 19.76 -3.30
CA ILE A 118 5.08 18.46 -3.59
C ILE A 118 3.79 18.73 -4.33
N GLN A 119 3.59 18.03 -5.43
CA GLN A 119 2.31 18.04 -6.15
C GLN A 119 1.59 16.71 -5.95
N MET A 120 0.42 16.80 -5.34
CA MET A 120 -0.53 15.69 -5.22
C MET A 120 -1.48 15.70 -6.41
N ASP A 121 -1.75 14.53 -6.98
CA ASP A 121 -2.76 14.34 -8.01
C ASP A 121 -3.90 13.47 -7.46
N PHE A 122 -5.02 14.13 -7.15
CA PHE A 122 -6.25 13.49 -6.67
C PHE A 122 -7.25 13.18 -7.80
N SER A 123 -6.88 13.45 -9.06
CA SER A 123 -7.70 13.08 -10.22
C SER A 123 -7.64 11.58 -10.52
N ALA A 124 -6.75 10.85 -9.83
CA ALA A 124 -6.59 9.43 -9.99
C ALA A 124 -7.81 8.69 -9.43
N THR A 125 -8.69 8.20 -10.31
CA THR A 125 -9.71 7.21 -9.95
C THR A 125 -9.05 5.89 -9.60
N GLN A 126 -9.77 5.01 -8.88
CA GLN A 126 -9.30 3.64 -8.62
C GLN A 126 -8.78 3.02 -9.93
N ILE A 127 -7.55 2.51 -9.89
CA ILE A 127 -6.94 1.84 -11.04
C ILE A 127 -7.59 0.46 -11.13
N LEU A 128 -8.64 0.39 -11.93
CA LEU A 128 -9.19 -0.87 -12.42
C LEU A 128 -8.53 -1.12 -13.78
N THR A 129 -7.24 -1.45 -13.78
CA THR A 129 -6.59 -1.96 -14.99
C THR A 129 -7.07 -3.39 -15.27
N GLU A 130 -6.73 -3.92 -16.44
CA GLU A 130 -6.85 -5.35 -16.74
C GLU A 130 -6.12 -6.24 -15.71
N ASP A 131 -5.24 -5.66 -14.88
CA ASP A 131 -4.48 -6.34 -13.82
C ASP A 131 -5.31 -6.65 -12.54
N PHE A 132 -6.53 -6.09 -12.41
CA PHE A 132 -7.40 -6.30 -11.24
C PHE A 132 -8.83 -6.68 -11.63
N THR A 133 -8.96 -7.74 -12.43
CA THR A 133 -10.25 -8.43 -12.59
C THR A 133 -10.72 -9.01 -11.26
N THR A 134 -12.03 -9.22 -11.10
CA THR A 134 -12.61 -9.86 -9.90
C THR A 134 -11.97 -11.23 -9.63
N GLU A 135 -11.69 -12.01 -10.67
CA GLU A 135 -11.03 -13.31 -10.55
C GLU A 135 -9.61 -13.20 -9.99
N GLN A 136 -8.82 -12.24 -10.47
CA GLN A 136 -7.47 -11.99 -9.94
C GLN A 136 -7.50 -11.49 -8.50
N ILE A 137 -8.42 -10.59 -8.16
CA ILE A 137 -8.62 -10.13 -6.79
C ILE A 137 -8.92 -11.33 -5.87
N ASN A 138 -9.84 -12.20 -6.28
CA ASN A 138 -10.21 -13.37 -5.50
C ASN A 138 -9.04 -14.35 -5.35
N ALA A 139 -8.27 -14.57 -6.42
CA ALA A 139 -7.07 -15.41 -6.36
C ALA A 139 -6.00 -14.86 -5.41
N ILE A 140 -5.75 -13.55 -5.45
CA ILE A 140 -4.81 -12.85 -4.57
C ILE A 140 -5.25 -12.99 -3.10
N VAL A 141 -6.54 -12.81 -2.81
CA VAL A 141 -7.08 -12.94 -1.45
C VAL A 141 -7.02 -14.39 -0.97
N ALA A 142 -7.34 -15.36 -1.82
CA ALA A 142 -7.28 -16.78 -1.48
C ALA A 142 -5.83 -17.21 -1.13
N ASP A 143 -4.84 -16.81 -1.93
CA ASP A 143 -3.43 -17.08 -1.65
C ASP A 143 -2.98 -16.43 -0.32
N ALA A 144 -3.38 -15.18 -0.08
CA ALA A 144 -3.08 -14.49 1.17
C ALA A 144 -3.70 -15.20 2.39
N ARG A 145 -4.92 -15.71 2.30
CA ARG A 145 -5.58 -16.48 3.38
C ARG A 145 -4.79 -17.73 3.74
N LEU A 146 -4.29 -18.48 2.74
CA LEU A 146 -3.43 -19.64 2.99
C LEU A 146 -2.14 -19.26 3.72
N GLN A 147 -1.53 -18.13 3.33
CA GLN A 147 -0.32 -17.64 3.99
C GLN A 147 -0.58 -17.13 5.42
N ILE A 148 -1.74 -16.52 5.67
CA ILE A 148 -2.17 -16.10 7.01
C ILE A 148 -2.32 -17.32 7.92
N GLU A 149 -3.02 -18.36 7.47
CA GLU A 149 -3.18 -19.60 8.25
C GLU A 149 -1.82 -20.23 8.59
N ALA A 150 -0.90 -20.27 7.62
CA ALA A 150 0.46 -20.77 7.84
C ALA A 150 1.25 -19.91 8.84
N GLU A 151 1.11 -18.59 8.78
CA GLU A 151 1.74 -17.66 9.73
C GLU A 151 1.19 -17.85 11.14
N GLU A 152 -0.14 -17.97 11.30
CA GLU A 152 -0.78 -18.16 12.60
C GLU A 152 -0.34 -19.47 13.25
N GLN A 153 -0.27 -20.57 12.49
CA GLN A 153 0.27 -21.84 12.98
C GLN A 153 1.73 -21.70 13.44
N PHE A 154 2.56 -21.00 12.66
CA PHE A 154 3.95 -20.77 12.99
C PHE A 154 4.12 -19.92 14.25
N LEU A 155 3.37 -18.83 14.38
CA LEU A 155 3.42 -17.95 15.55
C LEU A 155 2.96 -18.67 16.82
N ASN A 156 1.89 -19.48 16.73
CA ASN A 156 1.39 -20.27 17.86
C ASN A 156 2.34 -21.40 18.27
N SER A 157 3.11 -21.97 17.34
CA SER A 157 4.10 -23.03 17.65
C SER A 157 5.35 -22.53 18.42
N LYS A 158 5.54 -21.21 18.49
CA LYS A 158 6.70 -20.56 19.13
C LYS A 158 6.40 -19.99 20.51
N ILE A 159 5.19 -20.17 21.02
CA ILE A 159 4.73 -19.82 22.37
C ILE A 159 4.76 -21.09 23.23
#